data_AF-A0AAU2I3Z4-F1
#
_entry.id   AF-A0AAU2I3Z4-F1
#
_cell.length_a   1.000
_cell.length_b   1.000
_cell.length_c   1.000
_cell.angle_alpha   90.00
_cell.angle_beta   90.00
_cell.angle_gamma   90.00
#
_symmetry.space_group_name_H-M   'P 1'
#
loop_
_entity.id
_entity.type
_entity.pdbx_description
1 polymer ?
#
loop_
_entity_poly.entity_id
_entity_poly.type
_entity_poly.pdbx_seq_one_letter_code
_entity_poly.pdbx_strand_id
1 'polypeptide(L)'
;MTDQRSFARTVIALSLAVIACCALTFTIMLLAGSPAVQPQRVLDQDALARAVLNNVKTSADFVKPPTIDDVSCPASISVEAGREFECDVVGVGDGHRSGRAWVKVKIKDDQGDLSVG
;
A
#
# COMPACT_ATOMS: atom_id res chain seq x y z
N MET A 1 14.59 -37.82 -53.85
CA MET A 1 15.45 -37.34 -52.74
C MET A 1 15.39 -35.80 -52.56
N THR A 2 14.27 -35.13 -52.87
CA THR A 2 14.21 -33.65 -52.91
C THR A 2 13.31 -33.04 -51.82
N ASP A 3 12.47 -33.85 -51.17
CA ASP A 3 11.44 -33.36 -50.23
C ASP A 3 12.00 -32.98 -48.84
N GLN A 4 13.01 -33.73 -48.38
CA GLN A 4 13.59 -33.62 -47.04
C GLN A 4 14.35 -32.29 -46.81
N ARG A 5 14.91 -31.71 -47.88
CA ARG A 5 15.69 -30.46 -47.82
C ARG A 5 14.80 -29.22 -47.70
N SER A 6 13.59 -29.30 -48.26
CA SER A 6 12.57 -28.25 -48.15
C SER A 6 12.00 -28.24 -46.73
N PHE A 7 11.60 -29.43 -46.23
CA PHE A 7 11.04 -29.57 -44.89
C PHE A 7 12.00 -29.11 -43.78
N ALA A 8 13.28 -29.49 -43.88
CA ALA A 8 14.29 -29.05 -42.92
C ALA A 8 14.46 -27.51 -42.90
N ARG A 9 14.41 -26.85 -44.06
CA ARG A 9 14.48 -25.38 -44.14
C ARG A 9 13.26 -24.70 -43.53
N THR A 10 12.06 -25.25 -43.76
CA THR A 10 10.83 -24.70 -43.19
C THR A 10 10.83 -24.81 -41.66
N VAL A 11 11.30 -25.93 -41.11
CA VAL A 11 11.40 -26.15 -39.66
C VAL A 11 12.43 -25.21 -39.02
N ILE A 12 13.58 -25.01 -39.65
CA ILE A 12 14.61 -24.05 -39.19
C ILE A 12 14.08 -22.61 -39.22
N ALA A 13 13.34 -22.23 -40.27
CA ALA A 13 12.76 -20.89 -40.37
C ALA A 13 11.70 -20.63 -39.30
N LEU A 14 10.81 -21.60 -39.05
CA LEU A 14 9.78 -21.50 -38.02
C LEU A 14 10.37 -21.42 -36.61
N SER A 15 11.40 -22.23 -36.32
CA SER A 15 12.05 -22.20 -35.00
C SER A 15 12.79 -20.88 -34.75
N LEU A 16 13.47 -20.33 -35.75
CA LEU A 16 14.10 -19.00 -35.64
C LEU A 16 13.08 -17.88 -35.42
N ALA A 17 11.92 -17.94 -36.10
CA ALA A 17 10.85 -16.97 -35.93
C ALA A 17 10.28 -16.99 -34.51
N VAL A 18 10.09 -18.18 -33.93
CA VAL A 18 9.61 -18.33 -32.54
C VAL A 18 10.64 -17.77 -31.55
N ILE A 19 11.92 -18.09 -31.72
CA ILE A 19 13.00 -17.58 -30.84
C ILE A 19 13.06 -16.04 -30.90
N ALA A 20 12.99 -15.46 -32.10
CA ALA A 20 13.00 -14.00 -32.28
C ALA A 20 11.79 -13.34 -31.62
N CYS A 21 10.59 -13.92 -31.75
CA CYS A 21 9.39 -13.43 -31.08
C CYS A 21 9.53 -13.49 -29.55
N CYS A 22 10.03 -14.60 -29.00
CA CYS A 22 10.25 -14.73 -27.56
C CYS A 22 11.29 -13.71 -27.06
N ALA A 23 12.39 -13.53 -27.78
CA ALA A 23 13.41 -12.54 -27.41
C ALA A 23 12.83 -11.11 -27.40
N LEU A 24 11.96 -10.79 -28.36
CA LEU A 24 11.24 -9.52 -28.42
C LEU A 24 10.26 -9.33 -27.25
N THR A 25 9.47 -10.35 -26.90
CA THR A 25 8.54 -10.23 -25.77
C THR A 25 9.28 -10.06 -24.45
N PHE A 26 10.37 -10.81 -24.23
CA PHE A 26 11.19 -10.65 -23.02
C PHE A 26 11.89 -9.29 -22.96
N THR A 27 12.42 -8.78 -24.08
CA THR A 27 13.04 -7.44 -24.10
C THR A 27 12.00 -6.35 -23.85
N ILE A 28 10.81 -6.43 -24.44
CA ILE A 28 9.70 -5.50 -24.16
C ILE A 28 9.30 -5.58 -22.68
N MET A 29 9.20 -6.78 -22.11
CA MET A 29 8.84 -6.98 -20.71
C MET A 29 9.91 -6.43 -19.74
N LEU A 30 11.19 -6.51 -20.11
CA LEU A 30 12.30 -5.92 -19.36
C LEU A 30 12.33 -4.39 -19.48
N LEU A 31 12.09 -3.84 -20.68
CA LEU A 31 12.05 -2.40 -20.96
C LEU A 31 10.84 -1.70 -20.35
N ALA A 32 9.68 -2.36 -20.35
CA ALA A 32 8.46 -1.84 -19.76
C ALA A 32 8.48 -1.86 -18.23
N GLY A 33 9.49 -2.50 -17.63
CA GLY A 33 9.53 -2.81 -16.22
C GLY A 33 8.52 -3.90 -15.90
N SER A 34 8.90 -4.86 -15.04
CA SER A 34 7.90 -5.68 -14.37
C SER A 34 6.91 -4.74 -13.66
N PRO A 35 5.59 -5.03 -13.63
CA PRO A 35 4.72 -4.31 -12.70
C PRO A 35 5.38 -4.51 -11.34
N ALA A 36 5.94 -3.43 -10.80
CA ALA A 36 6.57 -3.46 -9.52
C ALA A 36 5.48 -3.95 -8.57
N VAL A 37 5.56 -5.22 -8.17
CA VAL A 37 4.84 -5.72 -7.02
C VAL A 37 5.46 -4.95 -5.88
N GLN A 38 4.94 -3.74 -5.65
CA GLN A 38 5.38 -2.91 -4.54
C GLN A 38 5.16 -3.80 -3.31
N PRO A 39 6.22 -4.12 -2.54
CA PRO A 39 6.04 -4.90 -1.34
C PRO A 39 4.98 -4.18 -0.53
N GLN A 40 3.91 -4.89 -0.18
CA GLN A 40 2.75 -4.37 0.54
C GLN A 40 3.27 -3.68 1.81
N ARG A 41 3.45 -2.36 1.74
CA ARG A 41 4.01 -1.60 2.84
C ARG A 41 2.95 -1.60 3.94
N VAL A 42 3.35 -2.06 5.11
CA VAL A 42 2.52 -1.95 6.31
C VAL A 42 2.77 -0.57 6.89
N LEU A 43 1.70 0.12 7.27
CA LEU A 43 1.81 1.44 7.87
C LEU A 43 2.51 1.33 9.24
N ASP A 44 3.53 2.16 9.47
CA ASP A 44 4.25 2.24 10.73
C ASP A 44 3.30 2.73 11.83
N GLN A 45 3.07 1.86 12.82
CA GLN A 45 2.06 2.07 13.85
C GLN A 45 2.44 3.20 14.81
N ASP A 46 3.73 3.36 15.12
CA ASP A 46 4.24 4.45 15.95
C ASP A 46 4.08 5.80 15.24
N ALA A 47 4.39 5.85 13.94
CA ALA A 47 4.21 7.05 13.14
C ALA A 47 2.74 7.45 13.01
N LEU A 48 1.86 6.46 12.79
CA LEU A 48 0.41 6.67 12.73
C LEU A 48 -0.14 7.17 14.08
N ALA A 49 0.20 6.52 15.18
CA ALA A 49 -0.25 6.92 16.51
C ALA A 49 0.19 8.36 16.85
N ARG A 50 1.42 8.74 16.47
CA ARG A 50 1.90 10.14 16.61
C ARG A 50 1.13 11.11 15.73
N ALA A 51 0.81 10.75 14.49
CA ALA A 51 0.06 11.62 13.59
C ALA A 51 -1.37 11.86 14.12
N VAL A 52 -2.04 10.81 14.59
CA VAL A 52 -3.34 10.89 15.25
C VAL A 52 -3.25 11.74 16.50
N LEU A 53 -2.29 11.46 17.39
CA LEU A 53 -2.07 12.21 18.62
C LEU A 53 -1.87 13.70 18.36
N ASN A 54 -1.05 14.08 17.38
CA ASN A 54 -0.82 15.48 17.03
C ASN A 54 -2.08 16.19 16.54
N ASN A 55 -3.01 15.47 15.91
CA ASN A 55 -4.28 16.02 15.46
C ASN A 55 -5.26 16.25 16.63
N VAL A 56 -5.32 15.29 17.56
CA VAL A 56 -6.25 15.36 18.71
C VAL A 56 -5.73 16.15 19.91
N LYS A 57 -4.41 16.36 20.03
CA LYS A 57 -3.78 17.04 21.17
C LYS A 57 -4.29 18.47 21.39
N THR A 58 -4.79 19.11 20.33
CA THR A 58 -5.35 20.47 20.38
C THR A 58 -6.87 20.50 20.54
N SER A 59 -7.55 19.35 20.55
CA SER A 59 -9.01 19.32 20.74
C SER A 59 -9.37 19.60 22.20
N ALA A 60 -10.37 20.47 22.40
CA ALA A 60 -10.91 20.83 23.70
C ALA A 60 -11.82 19.73 24.29
N ASP A 61 -12.09 18.66 23.54
CA ASP A 61 -13.02 17.60 23.93
C ASP A 61 -12.41 16.59 24.92
N PHE A 62 -11.09 16.67 25.15
CA PHE A 62 -10.35 15.76 26.01
C PHE A 62 -10.20 16.31 27.44
N VAL A 63 -10.53 15.49 28.44
CA VAL A 63 -10.43 15.83 29.87
C VAL A 63 -8.98 16.03 30.29
N LYS A 64 -8.10 15.17 29.78
CA LYS A 64 -6.65 15.24 29.95
C LYS A 64 -6.02 15.29 28.56
N PRO A 65 -4.83 15.90 28.41
CA PRO A 65 -4.07 15.77 27.18
C PRO A 65 -3.89 14.27 26.87
N PRO A 66 -4.36 13.77 25.72
CA PRO A 66 -4.15 12.37 25.35
C PRO A 66 -2.64 12.11 25.24
N THR A 67 -2.25 10.88 25.54
CA THR A 67 -0.88 10.39 25.36
C THR A 67 -0.85 9.30 24.29
N ILE A 68 0.33 8.86 23.87
CA ILE A 68 0.44 7.85 22.82
C ILE A 68 -0.18 6.50 23.24
N ASP A 69 -0.16 6.20 24.54
CA ASP A 69 -0.78 5.01 25.12
C ASP A 69 -2.31 5.08 25.13
N ASP A 70 -2.88 6.28 25.00
CA ASP A 70 -4.32 6.49 24.89
C ASP A 70 -4.82 6.34 23.44
N VAL A 71 -3.92 6.14 22.45
CA VAL A 71 -4.25 5.98 21.03
C VAL A 71 -4.15 4.52 20.61
N SER A 72 -5.26 3.93 20.18
CA SER A 72 -5.33 2.57 19.66
C SER A 72 -5.75 2.57 18.19
N CYS A 73 -4.82 2.26 17.30
CA CYS A 73 -5.08 2.09 15.88
C CYS A 73 -5.11 0.60 15.49
N PRO A 74 -5.90 0.22 14.46
CA PRO A 74 -5.93 -1.15 13.97
C PRO A 74 -4.55 -1.59 13.45
N ALA A 75 -4.08 -2.73 13.95
CA ALA A 75 -2.80 -3.29 13.55
C ALA A 75 -2.83 -3.79 12.09
N SER A 76 -1.70 -3.67 11.39
CA SER A 76 -1.48 -4.26 10.07
C SER A 76 -2.36 -3.69 8.93
N ILE A 77 -2.61 -2.38 8.94
CA ILE A 77 -3.24 -1.72 7.79
C ILE A 77 -2.26 -1.71 6.61
N SER A 78 -2.67 -2.26 5.47
CA SER A 78 -1.94 -2.11 4.21
C SER A 78 -2.07 -0.68 3.70
N VAL A 79 -0.94 -0.13 3.23
CA VAL A 79 -0.90 1.19 2.58
C VAL A 79 -1.58 1.09 1.22
N GLU A 80 -2.89 1.33 1.20
CA GLU A 80 -3.72 1.37 0.01
C GLU A 80 -4.32 2.77 -0.13
N ALA A 81 -3.99 3.45 -1.23
CA ALA A 81 -4.50 4.79 -1.51
C ALA A 81 -6.04 4.80 -1.53
N GLY A 82 -6.62 5.76 -0.80
CA GLY A 82 -8.07 5.90 -0.63
C GLY A 82 -8.67 5.06 0.49
N ARG A 83 -7.91 4.17 1.13
CA ARG A 83 -8.39 3.37 2.27
C ARG A 83 -8.59 4.26 3.50
N GLU A 84 -9.70 4.04 4.18
CA GLU A 84 -10.07 4.73 5.41
C GLU A 84 -10.13 3.73 6.56
N PHE A 85 -9.67 4.15 7.73
CA PHE A 85 -9.77 3.40 8.98
C PHE A 85 -9.92 4.38 10.15
N GLU A 86 -10.33 3.87 11.30
CA GLU A 86 -10.55 4.69 12.49
C GLU A 86 -9.57 4.28 13.60
N CYS A 87 -9.04 5.27 14.30
CA CYS A 87 -8.25 5.07 15.52
C CYS A 87 -9.09 5.51 16.73
N ASP A 88 -9.03 4.71 17.79
CA ASP A 88 -9.62 5.01 19.08
C ASP A 88 -8.67 5.90 19.89
N VAL A 89 -9.23 6.93 20.54
CA VAL A 89 -8.50 7.77 21.48
C VAL A 89 -9.28 7.87 22.80
N VAL A 90 -8.68 7.38 23.88
CA VAL A 90 -9.27 7.38 25.22
C VAL A 90 -9.07 8.73 25.90
N GLY A 91 -10.09 9.21 26.62
CA GLY A 91 -9.97 10.42 27.47
C GLY A 91 -10.88 11.58 27.09
N VAL A 92 -11.82 11.38 26.16
CA VAL A 92 -12.87 12.34 25.82
C VAL A 92 -13.89 12.41 26.95
N GLY A 93 -14.35 13.60 27.35
CA GLY A 93 -15.43 13.71 28.34
C GLY A 93 -15.40 15.00 29.15
N ASP A 94 -16.20 15.02 30.21
CA ASP A 94 -16.48 16.20 31.06
C ASP A 94 -15.85 16.09 32.46
N GLY A 95 -14.80 15.28 32.60
CA GLY A 95 -14.11 15.04 33.87
C GLY A 95 -14.83 14.08 34.82
N HIS A 96 -16.10 13.74 34.56
CA HIS A 96 -16.90 12.81 35.36
C HIS A 96 -17.11 11.47 34.65
N ARG A 97 -17.01 11.44 33.31
CA ARG A 97 -16.99 10.22 32.50
C ARG A 97 -15.85 10.28 31.49
N SER A 98 -15.03 9.24 31.45
CA SER A 98 -14.03 9.03 30.39
C SER A 98 -14.64 8.19 29.27
N GLY A 99 -14.88 8.83 28.14
CA GLY A 99 -15.30 8.25 26.87
C GLY A 99 -14.15 8.06 25.89
N ARG A 100 -14.50 7.71 24.65
CA ARG A 100 -13.59 7.42 23.53
C ARG A 100 -13.93 8.31 22.34
N ALA A 101 -12.92 8.90 21.71
CA ALA A 101 -13.03 9.53 20.39
C ALA A 101 -12.66 8.52 19.32
N TRP A 102 -13.36 8.58 18.19
CA TRP A 102 -12.97 7.88 16.98
C TRP A 102 -12.42 8.91 15.99
N VAL A 103 -11.15 8.76 15.63
CA VAL A 103 -10.46 9.65 14.69
C VAL A 103 -10.38 8.94 13.36
N LYS A 104 -10.86 9.59 12.29
CA LYS A 104 -10.85 8.99 10.97
C LYS A 104 -9.53 9.29 10.29
N VAL A 105 -8.87 8.24 9.83
CA VAL A 105 -7.61 8.32 9.10
C VAL A 105 -7.82 7.80 7.69
N LYS A 106 -7.38 8.59 6.71
CA LYS A 106 -7.42 8.26 5.29
C LYS A 106 -6.01 8.20 4.73
N ILE A 107 -5.68 7.09 4.07
CA ILE A 107 -4.44 6.96 3.31
C ILE A 107 -4.63 7.68 1.99
N LYS A 108 -3.84 8.72 1.73
CA LYS A 108 -3.96 9.54 0.53
C LYS A 108 -3.24 8.93 -0.66
N ASP A 109 -2.09 8.29 -0.43
CA ASP A 109 -1.25 7.72 -1.48
C ASP A 109 -0.62 6.38 -1.06
N ASP A 110 0.03 5.74 -2.02
CA ASP A 110 0.79 4.49 -1.84
C ASP A 110 2.16 4.71 -1.16
N GLN A 111 2.51 5.97 -0.87
CA GLN A 111 3.72 6.35 -0.14
C GLN A 111 3.48 6.41 1.38
N GLY A 112 2.22 6.37 1.82
CA GLY A 112 1.83 6.39 3.22
C GLY A 112 1.52 7.79 3.75
N ASP A 113 1.19 8.76 2.88
CA ASP A 113 0.66 10.06 3.30
C ASP A 113 -0.74 9.89 3.91
N LEU A 114 -0.99 10.57 5.03
CA LEU A 114 -2.18 10.37 5.85
C LEU A 114 -2.97 11.68 5.98
N SER A 115 -4.29 11.58 5.83
CA SER A 115 -5.25 12.60 6.26
C SER A 115 -5.86 12.17 7.57
N VAL A 116 -5.84 13.02 8.59
CA VAL A 116 -6.47 12.78 9.88
C VAL A 116 -7.55 13.83 10.09
N GLY A 117 -8.77 13.42 10.45
CA GLY A 117 -9.90 14.30 10.70
C GLY A 117 -11.00 13.69 11.53
#